data_AF-A0A9E6CU84-F1
#
_entry.id   AF-A0A9E6CU84-F1
#
_cell.length_a   1.000
_cell.length_b   1.000
_cell.length_c   1.000
_cell.angle_alpha   90.00
_cell.angle_beta   90.00
_cell.angle_gamma   90.00
#
_symmetry.space_group_name_H-M   'P 1'
#
loop_
_entity.id
_entity.type
_entity.pdbx_description
1 polymer ?
#
loop_
_entity_poly.entity_id
_entity_poly.type
_entity_poly.pdbx_seq_one_letter_code
_entity_poly.pdbx_strand_id
1 'polypeptide(L)'
;MGHGRDRPKGRWWKEVVSLTQKNQYSNEDLLACGRGELFGPGNAQLPLPPMLMFDRIVTVNADGGAYGKGLIQAEFDVNPDLWFFDCHFRGDPVMPGCLGLDALWQLLGFYLGWTGAPGHGRALGVGEVKFTGQVQPHCKLVTYQVDVKRVMNRQITLGIADGEMRVDGELAYEAKSLKVTLVPEGAAEE
;
A
#
# COMPACT_ATOMS: atom_id res chain seq x y z
N MET A 1 -7.63 -61.61 -2.11
CA MET A 1 -7.62 -60.80 -3.34
C MET A 1 -8.64 -59.67 -3.11
N GLY A 2 -8.30 -58.47 -2.65
CA GLY A 2 -7.20 -57.58 -3.01
C GLY A 2 -7.76 -56.54 -3.98
N HIS A 3 -8.01 -55.31 -3.52
CA HIS A 3 -8.01 -54.04 -4.28
C HIS A 3 -8.39 -52.85 -3.35
N GLY A 4 -7.47 -52.49 -2.46
CA GLY A 4 -7.43 -51.14 -1.89
C GLY A 4 -6.68 -50.24 -2.86
N ARG A 5 -7.35 -49.21 -3.40
CA ARG A 5 -6.68 -48.16 -4.17
C ARG A 5 -6.01 -47.20 -3.20
N ASP A 6 -4.69 -47.35 -3.06
CA ASP A 6 -3.83 -46.32 -2.47
C ASP A 6 -3.94 -45.04 -3.30
N ARG A 7 -4.43 -43.96 -2.68
CA ARG A 7 -4.21 -42.61 -3.21
C ARG A 7 -2.85 -42.14 -2.68
N PRO A 8 -1.94 -41.66 -3.54
CA PRO A 8 -0.68 -41.11 -3.06
C PRO A 8 -0.98 -39.80 -2.30
N LYS A 9 -0.53 -39.72 -1.05
CA LYS A 9 -0.47 -38.48 -0.27
C LYS A 9 0.57 -37.56 -0.90
N GLY A 10 0.15 -36.81 -1.92
CA GLY A 10 0.95 -35.74 -2.51
C GLY A 10 1.23 -34.66 -1.48
N ARG A 11 2.49 -34.52 -1.10
CA ARG A 11 3.02 -33.45 -0.27
C ARG A 11 3.18 -32.23 -1.18
N TRP A 12 2.19 -31.34 -1.17
CA TRP A 12 2.22 -30.06 -1.91
C TRP A 12 3.13 -29.11 -1.16
N TRP A 13 4.41 -29.08 -1.52
CA TRP A 13 5.27 -27.97 -1.15
C TRP A 13 4.75 -26.76 -1.94
N LYS A 14 4.02 -25.85 -1.29
CA LYS A 14 3.89 -24.50 -1.83
C LYS A 14 5.32 -23.99 -1.94
N GLU A 15 5.78 -23.78 -3.17
CA GLU A 15 6.98 -22.98 -3.43
C GLU A 15 6.78 -21.66 -2.68
N VAL A 16 7.42 -21.55 -1.52
CA VAL A 16 7.58 -20.26 -0.86
C VAL A 16 8.53 -19.52 -1.77
N VAL A 17 7.98 -18.73 -2.69
CA VAL A 17 8.75 -17.74 -3.43
C VAL A 17 9.42 -16.90 -2.35
N SER A 18 10.73 -17.10 -2.18
CA SER A 18 11.54 -16.32 -1.25
C SER A 18 11.63 -14.93 -1.86
N LEU A 19 10.66 -14.09 -1.51
CA LEU A 19 10.72 -12.67 -1.78
C LEU A 19 11.91 -12.11 -1.03
N THR A 20 12.95 -11.73 -1.77
CA THR A 20 14.00 -10.90 -1.21
C THR A 20 13.39 -9.53 -0.94
N GLN A 21 13.16 -9.22 0.33
CA GLN A 21 12.69 -7.90 0.74
C GLN A 21 13.70 -6.85 0.26
N LYS A 22 13.23 -5.90 -0.55
CA LYS A 22 13.99 -4.71 -0.93
C LYS A 22 13.58 -3.58 0.00
N ASN A 23 14.46 -2.61 0.18
CA ASN A 23 14.15 -1.38 0.91
C ASN A 23 13.71 -0.25 -0.03
N GLN A 24 13.67 -0.49 -1.34
CA GLN A 24 13.25 0.44 -2.40
C GLN A 24 12.57 -0.33 -3.53
N TYR A 25 11.58 0.29 -4.16
CA TYR A 25 10.82 -0.31 -5.26
C TYR A 25 10.57 0.73 -6.37
N SER A 26 10.88 0.33 -7.60
CA SER A 26 10.67 1.13 -8.82
C SER A 26 9.21 1.07 -9.29
N ASN A 27 8.83 1.94 -10.23
CA ASN A 27 7.49 1.93 -10.82
C ASN A 27 7.10 0.54 -11.36
N GLU A 28 8.02 -0.15 -12.05
CA GLU A 28 7.74 -1.50 -12.57
C GLU A 28 7.51 -2.51 -11.45
N ASP A 29 8.23 -2.41 -10.32
CA ASP A 29 7.96 -3.27 -9.17
C ASP A 29 6.55 -3.02 -8.59
N LEU A 30 6.09 -1.76 -8.59
CA LEU A 30 4.74 -1.40 -8.13
C LEU A 30 3.66 -1.91 -9.09
N LEU A 31 3.89 -1.83 -10.39
CA LEU A 31 3.00 -2.41 -11.39
C LEU A 31 2.95 -3.94 -11.27
N ALA A 32 4.09 -4.60 -11.04
CA ALA A 32 4.14 -6.03 -10.73
C ALA A 32 3.36 -6.36 -9.44
N CYS A 33 3.43 -5.50 -8.42
CA CYS A 33 2.59 -5.64 -7.22
C CYS A 33 1.10 -5.53 -7.56
N GLY A 34 0.71 -4.56 -8.38
CA GLY A 34 -0.68 -4.43 -8.82
C GLY A 34 -1.19 -5.61 -9.65
N ARG A 35 -0.31 -6.25 -10.42
CA ARG A 35 -0.60 -7.50 -11.16
C ARG A 35 -0.59 -8.76 -10.28
N GLY A 36 -0.23 -8.65 -9.00
CA GLY A 36 -0.13 -9.80 -8.09
C GLY A 36 1.12 -10.65 -8.27
N GLU A 37 2.12 -10.14 -9.00
CA GLU A 37 3.37 -10.82 -9.32
C GLU A 37 4.44 -10.61 -8.25
N LEU A 38 4.28 -9.57 -7.41
CA LEU A 38 5.26 -9.25 -6.37
C LEU A 38 5.09 -10.16 -5.15
N PHE A 39 4.00 -10.05 -4.40
CA PHE A 39 3.80 -10.82 -3.16
C PHE A 39 3.22 -12.22 -3.38
N GLY A 40 2.94 -12.58 -4.63
CA GLY A 40 2.35 -13.85 -5.03
C GLY A 40 0.81 -13.91 -4.90
N PRO A 41 0.18 -14.98 -5.41
CA PRO A 41 -1.28 -15.11 -5.46
C PRO A 41 -1.95 -15.09 -4.07
N GLY A 42 -3.10 -14.44 -3.97
CA GLY A 42 -3.89 -14.36 -2.74
C GLY A 42 -3.37 -13.36 -1.69
N ASN A 43 -2.32 -12.59 -2.02
CA ASN A 43 -1.69 -11.63 -1.11
C ASN A 43 -1.97 -10.18 -1.52
N ALA A 44 -1.33 -9.25 -0.81
CA ALA A 44 -1.52 -7.82 -1.03
C ALA A 44 -1.19 -7.44 -2.49
N GLN A 45 -1.99 -6.54 -3.04
CA GLN A 45 -1.80 -5.95 -4.36
C GLN A 45 -2.01 -4.45 -4.22
N LEU A 46 -1.24 -3.66 -4.95
CA LEU A 46 -1.55 -2.26 -5.16
C LEU A 46 -2.67 -2.10 -6.20
N PRO A 47 -3.39 -0.98 -6.23
CA PRO A 47 -4.18 -0.62 -7.39
C PRO A 47 -3.29 -0.50 -8.64
N LEU A 48 -3.85 -0.73 -9.81
CA LEU A 48 -3.22 -0.36 -11.07
C LEU A 48 -3.59 1.08 -11.46
N PRO A 49 -2.82 1.74 -12.34
CA PRO A 49 -3.24 3.00 -12.96
C PRO A 49 -4.66 2.91 -13.54
N PRO A 50 -5.48 3.96 -13.41
CA PRO A 50 -5.12 5.31 -12.93
C PRO A 50 -5.24 5.49 -11.40
N MET A 51 -5.45 4.43 -10.62
CA MET A 51 -5.64 4.50 -9.16
C MET A 51 -4.36 4.29 -8.33
N LEU A 52 -3.25 3.89 -8.94
CA LEU A 52 -1.94 3.82 -8.28
C LEU A 52 -1.42 5.25 -8.04
N MET A 53 -1.27 5.65 -6.77
CA MET A 53 -1.03 7.05 -6.38
C MET A 53 0.41 7.35 -5.92
N PHE A 54 1.38 6.55 -6.37
CA PHE A 54 2.81 6.83 -6.24
C PHE A 54 3.60 6.06 -7.29
N ASP A 55 4.72 6.63 -7.71
CA ASP A 55 5.56 6.09 -8.78
C ASP A 55 6.68 5.19 -8.27
N ARG A 56 7.08 5.38 -7.01
CA ARG A 56 8.20 4.66 -6.41
C ARG A 56 8.12 4.66 -4.90
N ILE A 57 8.66 3.60 -4.28
CA ILE A 57 8.94 3.55 -2.85
C ILE A 57 10.44 3.79 -2.68
N VAL A 58 10.80 4.92 -2.07
CA VAL A 58 12.20 5.34 -1.87
C VAL A 58 12.80 4.81 -0.58
N THR A 59 11.98 4.39 0.37
CA THR A 59 12.44 3.71 1.59
C THR A 59 11.31 2.85 2.17
N VAL A 60 11.62 1.62 2.56
CA VAL A 60 10.79 0.81 3.45
C VAL A 60 11.70 0.07 4.42
N ASN A 61 11.42 0.20 5.72
CA ASN A 61 12.20 -0.42 6.80
C ASN A 61 11.27 -0.99 7.86
N ALA A 62 11.67 -2.12 8.47
CA ALA A 62 10.92 -2.73 9.57
C ALA A 62 11.09 -2.00 10.91
N ASP A 63 12.09 -1.11 10.99
CA ASP A 63 12.46 -0.30 12.14
C ASP A 63 12.47 1.20 11.80
N GLY A 64 12.66 2.03 12.82
CA GLY A 64 12.57 3.49 12.69
C GLY A 64 11.13 4.01 12.63
N GLY A 65 10.98 5.21 12.05
CA GLY A 65 9.74 5.97 12.04
C GLY A 65 9.40 6.57 13.40
N ALA A 66 8.32 7.36 13.47
CA ALA A 66 7.90 8.07 14.68
C ALA A 66 7.65 7.17 15.91
N TYR A 67 7.44 5.87 15.68
CA TYR A 67 7.13 4.88 16.72
C TYR A 67 8.19 3.79 16.89
N GLY A 68 9.29 3.83 16.12
CA GLY A 68 10.34 2.79 16.15
C GLY A 68 9.88 1.41 15.68
N LYS A 69 8.83 1.32 14.86
CA LYS A 69 8.16 0.08 14.43
C LYS A 69 8.05 -0.07 12.92
N GLY A 70 8.84 0.71 12.19
CA GLY A 70 8.90 0.71 10.75
C GLY A 70 8.32 1.97 10.12
N LEU A 71 8.80 2.26 8.92
CA LEU A 71 8.36 3.37 8.09
C LEU A 71 8.36 2.95 6.63
N ILE A 72 7.53 3.62 5.84
CA ILE A 72 7.56 3.54 4.39
C ILE A 72 7.38 4.94 3.79
N GLN A 73 8.22 5.25 2.81
CA GLN A 73 8.23 6.52 2.09
C GLN A 73 8.14 6.29 0.58
N ALA A 74 7.32 7.09 -0.08
CA ALA A 74 7.09 7.00 -1.50
C ALA A 74 6.95 8.39 -2.13
N GLU A 75 7.10 8.42 -3.45
CA GLU A 75 7.06 9.65 -4.23
C GLU A 75 6.11 9.50 -5.42
N PHE A 76 5.50 10.62 -5.82
CA PHE A 76 4.64 10.73 -6.99
C PHE A 76 5.01 11.99 -7.77
N ASP A 77 5.38 11.83 -9.03
CA ASP A 77 5.75 12.92 -9.91
C ASP A 77 4.50 13.65 -10.41
N VAL A 78 4.44 14.95 -10.15
CA VAL A 78 3.32 15.77 -10.59
C VAL A 78 3.63 16.38 -11.95
N ASN A 79 2.70 16.22 -12.88
CA ASN A 79 2.70 16.92 -14.16
C ASN A 79 1.28 17.39 -14.51
N PRO A 80 1.14 18.43 -15.35
CA PRO A 80 -0.17 18.98 -15.70
C PRO A 80 -1.12 18.01 -16.42
N ASP A 81 -0.60 16.96 -17.04
CA ASP A 81 -1.36 16.01 -17.85
C ASP A 81 -1.96 14.86 -17.02
N LEU A 82 -1.79 14.88 -15.69
CA LEU A 82 -2.41 13.90 -14.81
C LEU A 82 -3.94 13.98 -14.90
N TRP A 83 -4.57 12.82 -15.13
CA TRP A 83 -5.98 12.67 -15.51
C TRP A 83 -6.97 13.43 -14.61
N PHE A 84 -6.65 13.56 -13.32
CA PHE A 84 -7.55 14.17 -12.36
C PHE A 84 -7.60 15.70 -12.48
N PHE A 85 -6.57 16.36 -13.03
CA PHE A 85 -6.59 17.81 -13.21
C PHE A 85 -7.63 18.25 -14.24
N ASP A 86 -7.89 17.43 -15.25
CA ASP A 86 -8.88 17.72 -16.30
C ASP A 86 -10.33 17.71 -15.77
N CYS A 87 -10.58 16.96 -14.69
CA CYS A 87 -11.93 16.73 -14.17
C CYS A 87 -12.16 17.30 -12.77
N HIS A 88 -11.11 17.71 -12.05
CA HIS A 88 -11.20 18.17 -10.67
C HIS A 88 -10.35 19.44 -10.45
N PHE A 89 -10.87 20.64 -10.70
CA PHE A 89 -12.13 20.98 -11.36
C PHE A 89 -11.83 21.73 -12.67
N ARG A 90 -12.81 21.80 -13.57
CA ARG A 90 -12.67 22.64 -14.77
C ARG A 90 -12.48 24.10 -14.38
N GLY A 91 -11.33 24.67 -14.74
CA GLY A 91 -10.97 26.06 -14.43
C GLY A 91 -10.34 26.27 -13.05
N ASP A 92 -10.25 25.22 -12.23
CA ASP A 92 -9.59 25.21 -10.92
C ASP A 92 -8.97 23.83 -10.65
N PRO A 93 -7.91 23.46 -11.41
CA PRO A 93 -7.33 22.13 -11.35
C PRO A 93 -6.57 21.90 -10.04
N VAL A 94 -6.94 20.85 -9.31
CA VAL A 94 -6.37 20.44 -8.03
C VAL A 94 -6.49 18.93 -7.85
N MET A 95 -5.43 18.26 -7.38
CA MET A 95 -5.52 16.83 -7.08
C MET A 95 -6.62 16.59 -6.03
N PRO A 96 -7.54 15.64 -6.24
CA PRO A 96 -8.50 15.26 -5.22
C PRO A 96 -7.79 14.81 -3.92
N GLY A 97 -8.09 15.46 -2.81
CA GLY A 97 -7.47 15.13 -1.51
C GLY A 97 -7.66 13.67 -1.09
N CYS A 98 -8.76 13.04 -1.53
CA CYS A 98 -9.02 11.62 -1.30
C CYS A 98 -7.99 10.70 -1.97
N LEU A 99 -7.41 11.08 -3.11
CA LEU A 99 -6.39 10.27 -3.78
C LEU A 99 -5.06 10.27 -3.01
N GLY A 100 -4.68 11.42 -2.43
CA GLY A 100 -3.51 11.50 -1.56
C GLY A 100 -3.72 10.74 -0.24
N LEU A 101 -4.94 10.73 0.29
CA LEU A 101 -5.29 9.87 1.43
C LEU A 101 -5.24 8.38 1.06
N ASP A 102 -5.71 8.01 -0.13
CA ASP A 102 -5.66 6.62 -0.61
C ASP A 102 -4.21 6.12 -0.79
N ALA A 103 -3.30 6.98 -1.26
CA ALA A 103 -1.87 6.66 -1.31
C ALA A 103 -1.32 6.20 0.06
N LEU A 104 -1.74 6.83 1.16
CA LEU A 104 -1.32 6.44 2.51
C LEU A 104 -1.87 5.06 2.92
N TRP A 105 -3.11 4.73 2.54
CA TRP A 105 -3.65 3.37 2.74
C TRP A 105 -2.95 2.34 1.85
N GLN A 106 -2.70 2.67 0.59
CA GLN A 106 -1.96 1.82 -0.35
C GLN A 106 -0.57 1.49 0.20
N LEU A 107 0.17 2.47 0.73
CA LEU A 107 1.49 2.26 1.35
C LEU A 107 1.43 1.41 2.60
N LEU A 108 0.43 1.63 3.48
CA LEU A 108 0.26 0.77 4.66
C LEU A 108 -0.07 -0.68 4.24
N GLY A 109 -0.93 -0.88 3.24
CA GLY A 109 -1.23 -2.20 2.69
C GLY A 109 -0.01 -2.88 2.07
N PHE A 110 0.77 -2.14 1.30
CA PHE A 110 2.04 -2.61 0.74
C PHE A 110 3.01 -3.00 1.85
N TYR A 111 3.17 -2.18 2.89
CA TYR A 111 4.02 -2.48 4.04
C TYR A 111 3.63 -3.81 4.69
N LEU A 112 2.33 -4.05 4.91
CA LEU A 112 1.87 -5.32 5.47
C LEU A 112 2.23 -6.51 4.58
N GLY A 113 2.00 -6.41 3.26
CA GLY A 113 2.41 -7.44 2.30
C GLY A 113 3.93 -7.65 2.28
N TRP A 114 4.69 -6.56 2.36
CA TRP A 114 6.15 -6.55 2.44
C TRP A 114 6.67 -7.26 3.68
N THR A 115 5.98 -7.21 4.83
CA THR A 115 6.33 -8.00 6.03
C THR A 115 6.10 -9.52 5.87
N GLY A 116 5.53 -9.96 4.75
CA GLY A 116 5.18 -11.36 4.50
C GLY A 116 3.81 -11.76 5.06
N ALA A 117 2.99 -10.81 5.50
CA ALA A 117 1.65 -11.10 5.97
C ALA A 117 0.74 -11.52 4.79
N PRO A 118 -0.04 -12.61 4.90
CA PRO A 118 -0.87 -13.09 3.81
C PRO A 118 -2.19 -12.33 3.70
N GLY A 119 -2.81 -12.37 2.51
CA GLY A 119 -4.17 -11.90 2.28
C GLY A 119 -4.30 -10.60 1.49
N HIS A 120 -5.52 -10.31 1.05
CA HIS A 120 -5.84 -9.12 0.25
C HIS A 120 -6.05 -7.89 1.13
N GLY A 121 -5.50 -6.76 0.70
CA GLY A 121 -5.60 -5.48 1.39
C GLY A 121 -7.01 -4.87 1.35
N ARG A 122 -7.49 -4.36 2.49
CA ARG A 122 -8.70 -3.52 2.60
C ARG A 122 -8.44 -2.38 3.56
N ALA A 123 -8.68 -1.14 3.11
CA ALA A 123 -8.72 0.01 4.00
C ALA A 123 -9.96 -0.12 4.91
N LEU A 124 -9.76 0.06 6.23
CA LEU A 124 -10.84 0.05 7.22
C LEU A 124 -11.25 1.47 7.65
N GLY A 125 -10.43 2.46 7.29
CA GLY A 125 -10.67 3.86 7.59
C GLY A 125 -9.47 4.56 8.21
N VAL A 126 -9.75 5.71 8.79
CA VAL A 126 -8.79 6.64 9.38
C VAL A 126 -9.44 7.33 10.57
N GLY A 127 -8.66 7.73 11.56
CA GLY A 127 -9.16 8.44 12.73
C GLY A 127 -9.38 9.92 12.45
N GLU A 128 -8.31 10.62 12.11
CA GLU A 128 -8.34 12.06 11.81
C GLU A 128 -7.58 12.32 10.51
N VAL A 129 -8.09 13.25 9.70
CA VAL A 129 -7.44 13.72 8.48
C VAL A 129 -7.47 15.24 8.47
N LYS A 130 -6.33 15.86 8.16
CA LYS A 130 -6.22 17.30 7.92
C LYS A 130 -5.68 17.54 6.52
N PHE A 131 -6.28 18.50 5.84
CA PHE A 131 -5.82 19.02 4.56
C PHE A 131 -5.45 20.50 4.74
N THR A 132 -4.16 20.79 4.75
CA THR A 132 -3.59 22.14 4.96
C THR A 132 -2.88 22.69 3.73
N GLY A 133 -2.62 21.85 2.72
CA GLY A 133 -2.06 22.22 1.42
C GLY A 133 -2.83 21.57 0.28
N GLN A 134 -2.42 21.86 -0.95
CA GLN A 134 -3.05 21.35 -2.17
C GLN A 134 -1.99 21.05 -3.24
N VAL A 135 -2.28 20.08 -4.11
CA VAL A 135 -1.43 19.77 -5.27
C VAL A 135 -2.04 20.43 -6.49
N GLN A 136 -1.32 21.37 -7.08
CA GLN A 136 -1.70 22.06 -8.31
C GLN A 136 -0.86 21.56 -9.49
N PRO A 137 -1.26 21.82 -10.76
CA PRO A 137 -0.51 21.36 -11.94
C PRO A 137 0.95 21.81 -12.02
N HIS A 138 1.31 22.90 -11.36
CA HIS A 138 2.68 23.43 -11.37
C HIS A 138 3.60 22.78 -10.34
N CYS A 139 3.04 22.09 -9.32
CA CYS A 139 3.81 21.32 -8.33
C CYS A 139 4.64 20.25 -9.03
N LYS A 140 5.70 19.75 -8.37
CA LYS A 140 6.64 18.81 -8.98
C LYS A 140 6.63 17.45 -8.33
N LEU A 141 6.56 17.42 -7.01
CA LEU A 141 6.74 16.19 -6.26
C LEU A 141 5.77 16.14 -5.09
N VAL A 142 5.03 15.04 -5.00
CA VAL A 142 4.36 14.64 -3.78
C VAL A 142 5.21 13.57 -3.10
N THR A 143 5.49 13.75 -1.81
CA THR A 143 6.15 12.73 -0.98
C THR A 143 5.21 12.26 0.10
N TYR A 144 5.07 10.95 0.24
CA TYR A 144 4.28 10.29 1.28
C TYR A 144 5.21 9.66 2.30
N GLN A 145 4.86 9.76 3.58
CA GLN A 145 5.46 8.96 4.65
C GLN A 145 4.36 8.31 5.47
N VAL A 146 4.54 7.03 5.79
CA VAL A 146 3.68 6.30 6.73
C VAL A 146 4.56 5.74 7.84
N ASP A 147 4.27 6.15 9.07
CA ASP A 147 4.93 5.71 10.29
C ASP A 147 4.08 4.64 10.98
N VAL A 148 4.59 3.41 10.99
CA VAL A 148 3.83 2.26 11.49
C VAL A 148 3.75 2.32 13.01
N LYS A 149 2.53 2.35 13.54
CA LYS A 149 2.27 2.45 14.98
C LYS A 149 2.09 1.08 15.61
N ARG A 150 1.45 0.16 14.89
CA ARG A 150 1.14 -1.19 15.35
C ARG A 150 0.81 -2.11 14.18
N VAL A 151 1.32 -3.34 14.23
CA VAL A 151 0.86 -4.46 13.41
C VAL A 151 0.35 -5.55 14.34
N MET A 152 -0.79 -6.15 14.01
CA MET A 152 -1.42 -7.22 14.79
C MET A 152 -1.71 -8.40 13.88
N ASN A 153 -0.99 -9.50 14.08
CA ASN A 153 -1.16 -10.73 13.29
C ASN A 153 -1.98 -11.75 14.10
N ARG A 154 -3.23 -11.99 13.68
CA ARG A 154 -4.10 -13.07 14.19
C ARG A 154 -4.64 -13.88 13.01
N GLN A 155 -5.94 -14.17 12.97
CA GLN A 155 -6.61 -14.74 11.79
C GLN A 155 -6.61 -13.76 10.61
N ILE A 156 -6.70 -12.45 10.90
CA ILE A 156 -6.48 -11.35 9.95
C ILE A 156 -5.32 -10.48 10.45
N THR A 157 -4.61 -9.85 9.53
CA THR A 157 -3.53 -8.91 9.86
C THR A 157 -4.06 -7.49 9.85
N LEU A 158 -3.94 -6.75 10.95
CA LEU A 158 -4.31 -5.34 11.05
C LEU A 158 -3.07 -4.46 11.20
N GLY A 159 -2.88 -3.53 10.27
CA GLY A 159 -1.93 -2.42 10.37
C GLY A 159 -2.60 -1.15 10.86
N ILE A 160 -1.92 -0.44 11.76
CA ILE A 160 -2.29 0.90 12.21
C ILE A 160 -1.06 1.80 12.06
N ALA A 161 -1.23 2.94 11.41
CA ALA A 161 -0.17 3.90 11.18
C ALA A 161 -0.67 5.34 11.23
N ASP A 162 0.26 6.26 11.36
CA ASP A 162 0.04 7.66 11.00
C ASP A 162 0.74 7.92 9.66
N GLY A 163 0.26 8.91 8.92
CA GLY A 163 0.87 9.29 7.66
C GLY A 163 0.88 10.79 7.45
N GLU A 164 1.82 11.24 6.64
CA GLU A 164 1.89 12.60 6.14
C GLU A 164 2.10 12.61 4.63
N MET A 165 1.58 13.65 3.99
CA MET A 165 1.85 13.95 2.59
C MET A 165 2.42 15.36 2.50
N ARG A 166 3.54 15.51 1.78
CA ARG A 166 4.15 16.80 1.48
C ARG A 166 4.10 17.07 -0.01
N VAL A 167 4.01 18.34 -0.38
CA VAL A 167 4.04 18.82 -1.77
C VAL A 167 5.22 19.75 -1.88
N ASP A 168 6.17 19.42 -2.75
CA ASP A 168 7.42 20.17 -2.94
C ASP A 168 8.16 20.46 -1.60
N GLY A 169 8.07 19.52 -0.65
CA GLY A 169 8.70 19.58 0.69
C GLY A 169 7.80 20.12 1.81
N GLU A 170 6.70 20.80 1.48
CA GLU A 170 5.80 21.42 2.47
C GLU A 170 4.69 20.48 2.90
N LEU A 171 4.40 20.44 4.21
CA LEU A 171 3.35 19.57 4.76
C LEU A 171 1.97 19.98 4.23
N ALA A 172 1.32 19.07 3.52
CA ALA A 172 0.00 19.28 2.95
C ALA A 172 -1.07 18.48 3.71
N TYR A 173 -0.86 17.17 3.92
CA TYR A 173 -1.84 16.31 4.60
C TYR A 173 -1.25 15.65 5.83
N GLU A 174 -2.08 15.49 6.85
CA GLU A 174 -1.81 14.64 8.01
C GLU A 174 -2.95 13.65 8.17
N ALA A 175 -2.63 12.37 8.37
CA ALA A 175 -3.58 11.32 8.67
C ALA A 175 -3.17 10.58 9.95
N LYS A 176 -4.10 10.48 10.90
CA LYS A 176 -3.90 9.78 12.17
C LYS A 176 -4.71 8.52 12.24
N SER A 177 -4.10 7.44 12.73
CA SER A 177 -4.76 6.14 12.89
C SER A 177 -5.37 5.60 11.59
N LEU A 178 -4.61 5.65 10.49
CA LEU A 178 -4.88 4.88 9.27
C LEU A 178 -4.97 3.39 9.63
N LYS A 179 -5.95 2.69 9.06
CA LYS A 179 -6.16 1.25 9.29
C LYS A 179 -6.29 0.51 7.98
N VAL A 180 -5.47 -0.52 7.80
CA VAL A 180 -5.56 -1.46 6.69
C VAL A 180 -5.52 -2.87 7.26
N THR A 181 -6.35 -3.76 6.71
CA THR A 181 -6.29 -5.19 7.02
C THR A 181 -5.85 -5.98 5.80
N LEU A 182 -5.16 -7.10 6.02
CA LEU A 182 -5.02 -8.17 5.03
C LEU A 182 -5.96 -9.31 5.40
N VAL A 183 -6.79 -9.73 4.44
CA VAL A 183 -7.79 -10.78 4.62
C VAL A 183 -7.37 -12.00 3.79
N PRO A 184 -6.95 -13.11 4.42
CA PRO A 184 -6.64 -14.34 3.72
C PRO A 184 -7.87 -14.89 2.97
N GLU A 185 -7.63 -15.58 1.87
CA GLU A 185 -8.70 -16.34 1.19
C GLU A 185 -9.38 -17.31 2.18
N GLY A 186 -10.71 -17.34 2.16
CA GLY A 186 -11.53 -18.20 3.03
C GLY A 186 -11.77 -17.67 4.46
N ALA A 187 -11.22 -16.52 4.84
CA ALA A 187 -11.43 -15.94 6.18
C ALA A 187 -12.74 -15.12 6.33
N ALA A 188 -13.47 -14.88 5.24
CA ALA A 188 -14.68 -14.04 5.21
C ALA A 188 -15.99 -14.85 5.13
N GLU A 189 -15.92 -16.19 5.24
CA GLU A 189 -17.06 -17.10 5.07
C GLU A 189 -17.68 -17.63 6.39
N GLU A 190 -17.33 -17.06 7.55
CA GLU A 190 -17.94 -17.39 8.86
C GLU A 190 -18.65 -16.21 9.52
#